data_AF-A0A1W1ZXV1-F1
#
_entry.id   AF-A0A1W1ZXV1-F1
#
_cell.length_a   1.000
_cell.length_b   1.000
_cell.length_c   1.000
_cell.angle_alpha   90.00
_cell.angle_beta   90.00
_cell.angle_gamma   90.00
#
_symmetry.space_group_name_H-M   'P 1'
#
loop_
_entity.id
_entity.type
_entity.pdbx_description
1 polymer ?
#
loop_
_entity_poly.entity_id
_entity_poly.type
_entity_poly.pdbx_seq_one_letter_code
_entity_poly.pdbx_strand_id
1 'polypeptide(L)'
;MNKECEVIRDLLPLYADDVCSERSRELIEEHLHNCPECSAVLEKLRKNEIENNLREEKDQVIEYQAKRFKRRSATVGSVVSGLFMVPILICFIVNMATGSSLSWFYLVLGGLAIVASWTLVPIMVPRNKLFWSFCAFVLSILFTLAVACFYSHGNWFYLAASAFLFASALIGLPFALRAEPVRAFIGGFNRWIIVGAVDLILFANMMNMITLYSKSIFTTISMGALCIGGAWLLYSAIKSDKSEE
;
A
#
# COMPACT_ATOMS: atom_id res chain seq x y z
N MET A 1 -3.65 -47.70 -28.48
CA MET A 1 -2.93 -46.50 -28.94
C MET A 1 -2.03 -46.94 -30.07
N ASN A 2 -2.18 -46.36 -31.26
CA ASN A 2 -1.46 -46.80 -32.47
C ASN A 2 -0.06 -46.16 -32.51
N LYS A 3 0.99 -46.92 -32.88
CA LYS A 3 2.39 -46.44 -32.86
C LYS A 3 2.62 -45.20 -33.75
N GLU A 4 1.81 -45.07 -34.79
CA GLU A 4 1.85 -43.94 -35.73
C GLU A 4 1.41 -42.62 -35.07
N CYS A 5 0.47 -42.66 -34.12
CA CYS A 5 0.05 -41.45 -33.40
C CYS A 5 1.15 -40.87 -32.50
N GLU A 6 2.03 -41.72 -31.95
CA GLU A 6 3.17 -41.26 -31.13
C GLU A 6 4.17 -40.50 -32.00
N VAL A 7 4.53 -41.07 -33.16
CA VAL A 7 5.44 -40.43 -34.12
C VAL A 7 4.87 -39.13 -34.67
N ILE A 8 3.57 -39.10 -35.01
CA ILE A 8 2.91 -37.88 -35.49
C ILE A 8 2.92 -36.80 -34.40
N ARG A 9 2.59 -37.16 -33.15
CA ARG A 9 2.57 -36.19 -32.03
C ARG A 9 3.93 -35.56 -31.77
N ASP A 10 5.02 -36.31 -31.92
CA ASP A 10 6.38 -35.78 -31.77
C ASP A 10 6.74 -34.79 -32.90
N LEU A 11 6.14 -34.97 -34.09
CA LEU A 11 6.37 -34.12 -35.27
C LEU A 11 5.40 -32.93 -35.38
N LEU A 12 4.27 -32.96 -34.67
CA LEU A 12 3.24 -31.90 -34.72
C LEU A 12 3.76 -30.50 -34.38
N PRO A 13 4.65 -30.28 -33.39
CA PRO A 13 5.22 -28.96 -33.12
C PRO A 13 5.97 -28.39 -34.32
N LEU A 14 6.82 -29.21 -34.97
CA LEU A 14 7.57 -28.81 -36.16
C LEU A 14 6.66 -28.50 -37.35
N TYR A 15 5.52 -29.19 -37.45
CA TYR A 15 4.50 -28.93 -38.46
C TYR A 15 3.71 -27.64 -38.16
N ALA A 16 3.41 -27.36 -36.88
CA ALA A 16 2.78 -26.11 -36.46
C ALA A 16 3.66 -24.89 -36.74
N ASP A 17 4.97 -25.03 -36.55
CA ASP A 17 5.99 -24.01 -36.81
C ASP A 17 6.41 -23.91 -38.29
N ASP A 18 5.82 -24.74 -39.18
CA ASP A 18 6.08 -24.76 -40.62
C ASP A 18 7.56 -25.05 -41.00
N VAL A 19 8.24 -25.90 -40.23
CA VAL A 19 9.67 -26.26 -40.41
C VAL A 19 9.88 -27.68 -40.93
N CYS A 20 8.81 -28.43 -41.16
CA CYS A 20 8.84 -29.80 -41.68
C CYS A 20 9.21 -29.86 -43.17
N SER A 21 9.92 -30.93 -43.58
CA SER A 21 10.10 -31.25 -45.00
C SER A 21 8.75 -31.59 -45.67
N GLU A 22 8.61 -31.33 -46.98
CA GLU A 22 7.37 -31.62 -47.72
C GLU A 22 6.89 -33.06 -47.55
N ARG A 23 7.83 -34.03 -47.59
CA ARG A 23 7.52 -35.46 -47.39
C ARG A 23 6.96 -35.77 -46.00
N SER A 24 7.44 -35.07 -44.96
CA SER A 24 6.91 -35.20 -43.61
C SER A 24 5.54 -34.53 -43.47
N ARG A 25 5.32 -33.44 -44.22
CA ARG A 25 4.08 -32.67 -44.22
C ARG A 25 2.91 -33.45 -44.77
N GLU A 26 3.09 -34.08 -45.94
CA GLU A 26 2.07 -34.93 -46.58
C GLU A 26 1.61 -36.07 -45.66
N LEU A 27 2.57 -36.73 -44.99
CA LEU A 27 2.28 -37.81 -44.03
C LEU A 27 1.48 -37.32 -42.81
N ILE A 28 1.76 -36.12 -42.32
CA ILE A 28 1.05 -35.53 -41.19
C ILE A 28 -0.37 -35.12 -41.59
N GLU A 29 -0.56 -34.52 -42.77
CA GLU A 29 -1.87 -34.12 -43.30
C GLU A 29 -2.80 -35.32 -43.54
N GLU A 30 -2.26 -36.40 -44.14
CA GLU A 30 -3.02 -37.65 -44.35
C GLU A 30 -3.49 -38.26 -43.02
N HIS A 31 -2.63 -38.24 -42.00
CA HIS A 31 -2.98 -38.75 -40.67
C HIS A 31 -3.98 -37.86 -39.94
N LEU A 32 -3.86 -36.53 -40.04
CA LEU A 32 -4.78 -35.57 -39.43
C LEU A 32 -6.21 -35.69 -39.99
N HIS A 33 -6.35 -36.04 -41.28
CA HIS A 33 -7.66 -36.29 -41.89
C HIS A 33 -8.38 -37.51 -41.26
N ASN A 34 -7.62 -38.52 -40.84
CA ASN A 34 -8.16 -39.78 -40.33
C ASN A 34 -8.13 -39.91 -38.80
N CYS A 35 -7.46 -38.99 -38.08
CA CYS A 35 -7.31 -39.06 -36.62
C CYS A 35 -7.76 -37.77 -35.91
N PRO A 36 -8.94 -37.76 -35.26
CA PRO A 36 -9.45 -36.58 -34.56
C PRO A 36 -8.64 -36.22 -33.30
N GLU A 37 -7.98 -37.19 -32.66
CA GLU A 37 -7.13 -36.91 -31.50
C GLU A 37 -5.90 -36.08 -31.86
N CYS A 38 -5.21 -36.42 -32.96
CA CYS A 38 -4.04 -35.68 -33.43
C CYS A 38 -4.42 -34.27 -33.91
N SER A 39 -5.61 -34.12 -34.54
CA SER A 39 -6.15 -32.80 -34.89
C SER A 39 -6.41 -31.92 -33.65
N ALA A 40 -6.98 -32.49 -32.60
CA ALA A 40 -7.21 -31.75 -31.35
C ALA A 40 -5.89 -31.32 -30.66
N VAL A 41 -4.82 -32.12 -30.78
CA VAL A 41 -3.50 -31.76 -30.28
C VAL A 41 -2.91 -30.59 -31.08
N LEU A 42 -2.99 -30.64 -32.42
CA LEU A 42 -2.53 -29.54 -33.28
C LEU A 42 -3.28 -28.23 -32.98
N GLU A 43 -4.61 -28.29 -32.81
CA GLU A 43 -5.42 -27.13 -32.46
C GLU A 43 -5.00 -26.52 -31.12
N LYS A 44 -4.71 -27.36 -30.12
CA LYS A 44 -4.17 -26.91 -28.83
C LYS A 44 -2.80 -26.24 -28.96
N LEU A 45 -1.89 -26.80 -29.76
CA LEU A 45 -0.56 -26.21 -30.00
C LEU A 45 -0.68 -24.81 -30.60
N ARG A 46 -1.48 -24.65 -31.66
CA ARG A 46 -1.72 -23.35 -32.31
C ARG A 46 -2.41 -22.35 -31.37
N LYS A 47 -3.39 -22.81 -30.58
CA LYS A 47 -4.07 -21.96 -29.61
C LYS A 47 -3.12 -21.44 -28.53
N ASN A 48 -2.22 -22.28 -28.02
CA ASN A 48 -1.22 -21.90 -27.04
C ASN A 48 -0.24 -20.88 -27.61
N GLU A 49 0.19 -21.04 -28.87
CA GLU A 49 1.07 -20.09 -29.55
C GLU A 49 0.42 -18.70 -29.68
N ILE A 50 -0.84 -18.64 -30.12
CA ILE A 50 -1.61 -17.40 -30.18
C ILE A 50 -1.74 -16.75 -28.80
N GLU A 51 -2.03 -17.53 -27.76
CA GLU A 51 -2.15 -17.03 -26.39
C GLU A 51 -0.81 -16.50 -25.85
N ASN A 52 0.30 -17.17 -26.17
CA ASN A 52 1.65 -16.75 -25.79
C ASN A 52 2.06 -15.46 -26.49
N ASN A 53 1.89 -15.37 -27.82
CA ASN A 53 2.16 -14.14 -28.57
C ASN A 53 1.34 -12.96 -28.06
N LEU A 54 0.05 -13.20 -27.77
CA LEU A 54 -0.83 -12.17 -27.20
C LEU A 54 -0.39 -11.75 -25.79
N ARG A 55 0.13 -12.68 -24.98
CA ARG A 55 0.71 -12.35 -23.66
C ARG A 55 1.98 -11.51 -23.80
N GLU A 56 2.89 -11.90 -24.69
CA GLU A 56 4.14 -11.17 -24.93
C GLU A 56 3.89 -9.73 -25.41
N GLU A 57 2.99 -9.52 -26.37
CA GLU A 57 2.63 -8.17 -26.82
C GLU A 57 2.03 -7.34 -25.68
N LYS A 58 1.15 -7.93 -24.88
CA LYS A 58 0.54 -7.26 -23.73
C LYS A 58 1.59 -6.88 -22.68
N ASP A 59 2.51 -7.79 -22.38
CA ASP A 59 3.58 -7.55 -21.42
C ASP A 59 4.53 -6.44 -21.90
N GLN A 60 4.87 -6.42 -23.19
CA GLN A 60 5.67 -5.34 -23.80
C GLN A 60 4.98 -3.97 -23.70
N VAL A 61 3.67 -3.90 -23.97
CA VAL A 61 2.89 -2.65 -23.85
C VAL A 61 2.82 -2.18 -22.39
N ILE A 62 2.60 -3.10 -21.44
CA ILE A 62 2.55 -2.81 -20.01
C ILE A 62 3.91 -2.28 -19.54
N GLU A 63 5.01 -2.90 -19.94
CA GLU A 63 6.36 -2.49 -19.55
C GLU A 63 6.71 -1.11 -20.12
N TYR A 64 6.38 -0.87 -21.40
CA TYR A 64 6.57 0.43 -22.05
C TYR A 64 5.79 1.54 -21.33
N GLN A 65 4.52 1.30 -21.00
CA GLN A 65 3.69 2.25 -20.28
C GLN A 65 4.18 2.48 -18.84
N ALA A 66 4.60 1.43 -18.14
CA ALA A 66 5.17 1.53 -16.79
C ALA A 66 6.44 2.40 -16.77
N LYS A 67 7.32 2.22 -17.76
CA LYS A 67 8.56 3.02 -17.90
C LYS A 67 8.25 4.48 -18.20
N ARG A 68 7.27 4.76 -19.07
CA ARG A 68 6.82 6.12 -19.39
C ARG A 68 6.16 6.81 -18.20
N PHE A 69 5.30 6.10 -17.47
CA PHE A 69 4.64 6.59 -16.26
C PHE A 69 5.67 6.91 -15.18
N LYS A 70 6.64 6.02 -14.95
CA LYS A 70 7.73 6.23 -13.97
C LYS A 70 8.55 7.48 -14.28
N ARG A 71 8.93 7.70 -15.55
CA ARG A 71 9.67 8.90 -15.98
C ARG A 71 8.85 10.17 -15.79
N ARG A 72 7.59 10.19 -16.23
CA ARG A 72 6.70 11.35 -16.06
C ARG A 72 6.43 11.66 -14.59
N SER A 73 6.16 10.65 -13.78
CA SER A 73 5.94 10.79 -12.33
C SER A 73 7.19 11.34 -11.63
N ALA A 74 8.38 10.87 -12.01
CA ALA A 74 9.64 11.38 -11.49
C ALA A 74 9.87 12.86 -11.87
N THR A 75 9.66 13.22 -13.15
CA THR A 75 9.82 14.61 -13.59
C THR A 75 8.83 15.56 -12.90
N VAL A 76 7.55 15.19 -12.84
CA VAL A 76 6.52 15.98 -12.14
C VAL A 76 6.85 16.08 -10.65
N GLY A 77 7.23 14.97 -10.01
CA GLY A 77 7.66 14.95 -8.62
C GLY A 77 8.84 15.87 -8.34
N SER A 78 9.85 15.89 -9.21
CA SER A 78 11.01 16.78 -9.09
C SER A 78 10.62 18.26 -9.24
N VAL A 79 9.75 18.61 -10.19
CA VAL A 79 9.29 19.98 -10.40
C VAL A 79 8.48 20.47 -9.19
N VAL A 80 7.51 19.68 -8.73
CA VAL A 80 6.68 20.03 -7.58
C VAL A 80 7.53 20.11 -6.30
N SER A 81 8.48 19.19 -6.11
CA SER A 81 9.42 19.25 -4.98
C SER A 81 10.26 20.53 -5.00
N GLY A 82 10.76 20.94 -6.17
CA GLY A 82 11.44 22.22 -6.35
C GLY A 82 10.58 23.41 -5.95
N LEU A 83 9.28 23.40 -6.27
CA LEU A 83 8.34 24.44 -5.86
C LEU A 83 8.19 24.53 -4.33
N PHE A 84 8.13 23.39 -3.63
CA PHE A 84 8.12 23.36 -2.16
C PHE A 84 9.44 23.80 -1.53
N MET A 85 10.58 23.60 -2.22
CA MET A 85 11.89 24.03 -1.73
C MET A 85 12.07 25.55 -1.71
N VAL A 86 11.46 26.29 -2.65
CA VAL A 86 11.57 27.76 -2.72
C VAL A 86 11.15 28.45 -1.40
N PRO A 87 9.93 28.26 -0.85
CA PRO A 87 9.54 28.90 0.40
C PRO A 87 10.37 28.42 1.61
N ILE A 88 10.81 27.16 1.62
CA ILE A 88 11.68 26.61 2.68
C ILE A 88 13.03 27.36 2.67
N LEU A 89 13.65 27.51 1.51
CA LEU A 89 14.92 28.23 1.35
C LEU A 89 14.80 29.70 1.73
N ILE A 90 13.71 30.38 1.30
CA ILE A 90 13.47 31.77 1.67
C ILE A 90 13.36 31.91 3.19
N CYS A 91 12.55 31.07 3.86
CA CYS A 91 12.39 31.11 5.30
C CYS A 91 13.71 30.82 6.03
N PHE A 92 14.50 29.88 5.52
CA PHE A 92 15.81 29.54 6.08
C PHE A 92 16.80 30.71 5.98
N ILE A 93 16.91 31.35 4.81
CA ILE A 93 17.80 32.51 4.61
C ILE A 93 17.40 33.68 5.51
N VAL A 94 16.10 34.00 5.57
CA VAL A 94 15.61 35.08 6.43
C VAL A 94 15.92 34.78 7.90
N ASN A 95 15.67 33.56 8.37
CA ASN A 95 15.92 33.17 9.75
C ASN A 95 17.42 33.27 10.12
N MET A 96 18.30 32.84 9.21
CA MET A 96 19.75 33.00 9.36
C MET A 96 20.18 34.46 9.37
N ALA A 97 19.61 35.29 8.49
CA ALA A 97 19.94 36.71 8.38
C ALA A 97 19.51 37.53 9.60
N THR A 98 18.39 37.17 10.24
CA THR A 98 17.89 37.85 11.43
C THR A 98 18.61 37.42 12.72
N GLY A 99 19.51 36.44 12.68
CA GLY A 99 20.21 35.92 13.86
C GLY A 99 19.27 35.31 14.91
N SER A 100 18.03 35.03 14.53
CA SER A 100 17.01 34.45 15.40
C SER A 100 17.20 32.93 15.51
N SER A 101 16.71 32.34 16.59
CA SER A 101 16.58 30.87 16.66
C SER A 101 15.68 30.35 15.52
N LEU A 102 15.95 29.13 15.03
CA LEU A 102 15.22 28.44 13.94
C LEU A 102 13.77 28.06 14.31
N SER A 103 13.14 28.75 15.28
CA SER A 103 11.88 28.36 15.91
C SER A 103 10.68 28.40 14.96
N TRP A 104 10.38 29.56 14.36
CA TRP A 104 9.24 29.70 13.44
C TRP A 104 9.45 28.99 12.09
N PHE A 105 10.70 28.78 11.69
CA PHE A 105 11.07 28.03 10.49
C PHE A 105 10.50 26.61 10.52
N TYR A 106 10.60 25.92 11.67
CA TYR A 106 10.09 24.56 11.79
C TYR A 106 8.55 24.48 11.70
N LEU A 107 7.82 25.54 12.09
CA LEU A 107 6.37 25.59 11.91
C LEU A 107 5.99 25.66 10.42
N VAL A 108 6.71 26.48 9.65
CA VAL A 108 6.53 26.56 8.19
C VAL A 108 6.90 25.25 7.52
N LEU A 109 8.02 24.63 7.93
CA LEU A 109 8.43 23.32 7.43
C LEU A 109 7.36 22.25 7.68
N GLY A 110 6.81 22.20 8.89
CA GLY A 110 5.73 21.28 9.24
C GLY A 110 4.47 21.50 8.39
N GLY A 111 4.05 22.75 8.23
CA GLY A 111 2.91 23.11 7.38
C GLY A 111 3.10 22.68 5.92
N LEU A 112 4.28 22.93 5.34
CA LEU A 112 4.60 22.49 3.98
C LEU A 112 4.70 20.96 3.88
N ALA A 113 5.21 20.28 4.91
CA ALA A 113 5.28 18.81 4.96
C ALA A 113 3.89 18.16 4.95
N ILE A 114 2.90 18.78 5.61
CA ILE A 114 1.50 18.34 5.58
C ILE A 114 0.96 18.39 4.14
N VAL A 115 1.16 19.51 3.43
CA VAL A 115 0.71 19.65 2.04
C VAL A 115 1.48 18.71 1.11
N ALA A 116 2.81 18.60 1.30
CA ALA A 116 3.66 17.69 0.56
C ALA A 116 3.27 16.21 0.75
N SER A 117 2.75 15.84 1.91
CA SER A 117 2.28 14.47 2.19
C SER A 117 1.12 14.06 1.28
N TRP A 118 0.25 15.00 0.91
CA TRP A 118 -0.89 14.73 0.02
C TRP A 118 -0.58 14.94 -1.46
N THR A 119 0.47 15.70 -1.79
CA THR A 119 0.82 16.01 -3.19
C THR A 119 2.01 15.20 -3.69
N LEU A 120 3.14 15.21 -2.98
CA LEU A 120 4.39 14.58 -3.41
C LEU A 120 4.43 13.07 -3.16
N VAL A 121 3.96 12.61 -2.00
CA VAL A 121 4.06 11.19 -1.62
C VAL A 121 3.26 10.26 -2.58
N PRO A 122 2.02 10.58 -3.01
CA PRO A 122 1.30 9.74 -3.97
C PRO A 122 1.97 9.68 -5.35
N ILE A 123 2.78 10.69 -5.70
CA ILE A 123 3.51 10.79 -6.98
C ILE A 123 4.81 9.98 -6.92
N MET A 124 5.51 9.99 -5.77
CA MET A 124 6.79 9.32 -5.61
C MET A 124 6.65 7.81 -5.33
N VAL A 125 5.57 7.40 -4.66
CA VAL A 125 5.40 6.02 -4.20
C VAL A 125 4.69 5.17 -5.27
N PRO A 126 5.26 4.02 -5.70
CA PRO A 126 4.68 3.20 -6.76
C PRO A 126 3.51 2.30 -6.30
N ARG A 127 3.53 1.82 -5.05
CA ARG A 127 2.52 0.90 -4.49
C ARG A 127 1.92 1.43 -3.18
N ASN A 128 0.63 1.15 -2.95
CA ASN A 128 -0.10 1.56 -1.75
C ASN A 128 0.00 3.06 -1.45
N LYS A 129 -0.19 3.89 -2.48
CA LYS A 129 -0.05 5.36 -2.44
C LYS A 129 -0.80 5.99 -1.26
N LEU A 130 -2.05 5.59 -1.06
CA LEU A 130 -2.91 6.13 -0.01
C LEU A 130 -2.34 5.84 1.38
N PHE A 131 -1.83 4.63 1.62
CA PHE A 131 -1.25 4.23 2.90
C PHE A 131 -0.02 5.07 3.25
N TRP A 132 0.96 5.15 2.33
CA TRP A 132 2.19 5.90 2.57
C TRP A 132 1.94 7.41 2.71
N SER A 133 1.00 7.95 1.92
CA SER A 133 0.61 9.36 2.01
C SER A 133 -0.06 9.68 3.35
N PHE A 134 -0.92 8.78 3.82
CA PHE A 134 -1.57 8.89 5.13
C PHE A 134 -0.55 8.81 6.28
N CYS A 135 0.39 7.87 6.23
CA CYS A 135 1.47 7.79 7.22
C CYS A 135 2.34 9.04 7.23
N ALA A 136 2.73 9.55 6.06
CA ALA A 136 3.51 10.79 5.96
C ALA A 136 2.74 12.01 6.51
N PHE A 137 1.44 12.07 6.26
CA PHE A 137 0.56 13.11 6.79
C PHE A 137 0.48 13.06 8.32
N VAL A 138 0.27 11.87 8.91
CA VAL A 138 0.24 11.68 10.36
C VAL A 138 1.56 12.12 10.98
N LEU A 139 2.69 11.70 10.40
CA LEU A 139 4.03 12.11 10.86
C LEU A 139 4.25 13.62 10.77
N SER A 140 3.81 14.25 9.67
CA SER A 140 3.95 15.69 9.46
C SER A 140 3.14 16.50 10.48
N ILE A 141 1.93 16.05 10.83
CA ILE A 141 1.13 16.68 11.89
C ILE A 141 1.78 16.50 13.26
N LEU A 142 2.25 15.29 13.59
CA LEU A 142 2.95 15.05 14.86
C LEU A 142 4.20 15.92 15.01
N PHE A 143 4.99 16.06 13.94
CA PHE A 143 6.12 16.98 13.91
C PHE A 143 5.67 18.43 14.16
N THR A 144 4.62 18.88 13.47
CA THR A 144 4.10 20.24 13.61
C THR A 144 3.60 20.50 15.05
N LEU A 145 2.89 19.53 15.64
CA LEU A 145 2.44 19.60 17.04
C LEU A 145 3.62 19.66 18.02
N ALA A 146 4.68 18.89 17.78
CA ALA A 146 5.88 18.90 18.62
C ALA A 146 6.56 20.28 18.59
N VAL A 147 6.73 20.85 17.40
CA VAL A 147 7.31 22.19 17.21
C VAL A 147 6.44 23.26 17.86
N ALA A 148 5.12 23.21 17.67
CA ALA A 148 4.18 24.15 18.28
C ALA A 148 4.23 24.08 19.81
N CYS A 149 4.33 22.88 20.37
CA CYS A 149 4.46 22.69 21.80
C CYS A 149 5.77 23.30 22.33
N PHE A 150 6.89 23.05 21.65
CA PHE A 150 8.19 23.62 21.99
C PHE A 150 8.16 25.16 21.94
N TYR A 151 7.52 25.73 20.92
CA TYR A 151 7.38 27.18 20.76
C TYR A 151 6.53 27.81 21.88
N SER A 152 5.46 27.16 22.29
CA SER A 152 4.57 27.63 23.36
C SER A 152 5.12 27.41 24.78
N HIS A 153 6.27 26.73 24.92
CA HIS A 153 6.82 26.27 26.20
C HIS A 153 5.80 25.47 27.06
N GLY A 154 4.87 24.77 26.40
CA GLY A 154 3.83 23.99 27.04
C GLY A 154 4.19 22.50 27.16
N ASN A 155 3.39 21.76 27.95
CA ASN A 155 3.47 20.29 28.09
C ASN A 155 2.25 19.58 27.47
N TRP A 156 1.54 20.25 26.56
CA TRP A 156 0.30 19.74 25.96
C TRP A 156 0.53 18.81 24.76
N PHE A 157 1.78 18.62 24.31
CA PHE A 157 2.11 17.79 23.15
C PHE A 157 1.53 16.37 23.25
N TYR A 158 1.78 15.67 24.36
CA TYR A 158 1.33 14.27 24.51
C TYR A 158 -0.19 14.15 24.48
N LEU A 159 -0.90 15.13 25.02
CA LEU A 159 -2.35 15.21 24.97
C LEU A 159 -2.84 15.40 23.52
N ALA A 160 -2.30 16.38 22.79
CA ALA A 160 -2.70 16.62 21.42
C ALA A 160 -2.30 15.48 20.46
N ALA A 161 -1.09 14.93 20.63
CA ALA A 161 -0.57 13.84 19.82
C ALA A 161 -1.40 12.56 20.00
N SER A 162 -1.75 12.20 21.24
CA SER A 162 -2.57 11.01 21.51
C SER A 162 -3.99 11.14 20.96
N ALA A 163 -4.62 12.31 21.09
CA ALA A 163 -5.93 12.59 20.50
C ALA A 163 -5.90 12.52 18.97
N PHE A 164 -4.88 13.10 18.35
CA PHE A 164 -4.71 13.05 16.90
C PHE A 164 -4.44 11.63 16.40
N LEU A 165 -3.58 10.86 17.08
CA LEU A 165 -3.30 9.47 16.74
C LEU A 165 -4.56 8.62 16.78
N PHE A 166 -5.38 8.74 17.82
CA PHE A 166 -6.67 8.06 17.91
C PHE A 166 -7.62 8.44 16.77
N ALA A 167 -7.80 9.75 16.51
CA ALA A 167 -8.65 10.22 15.42
C ALA A 167 -8.17 9.71 14.04
N SER A 168 -6.85 9.71 13.82
CA SER A 168 -6.25 9.22 12.59
C SER A 168 -6.39 7.70 12.44
N ALA A 169 -6.35 6.94 13.55
CA ALA A 169 -6.51 5.49 13.53
C ALA A 169 -7.94 5.09 13.13
N LEU A 170 -8.97 5.71 13.72
CA LEU A 170 -10.38 5.45 13.37
C LEU A 170 -10.64 5.54 11.87
N ILE A 171 -10.04 6.55 11.22
CA ILE A 171 -10.21 6.78 9.78
C ILE A 171 -9.25 5.90 8.98
N GLY A 172 -7.99 5.79 9.40
CA GLY A 172 -6.90 5.22 8.60
C GLY A 172 -6.75 3.70 8.69
N LEU A 173 -7.05 3.07 9.84
CA LEU A 173 -6.81 1.65 10.04
C LEU A 173 -7.56 0.74 9.06
N PRO A 174 -8.88 0.95 8.81
CA PRO A 174 -9.63 0.12 7.86
C PRO A 174 -9.04 0.12 6.45
N PHE A 175 -8.37 1.20 6.05
CA PHE A 175 -7.69 1.31 4.77
C PHE A 175 -6.25 0.79 4.83
N ALA A 176 -5.53 1.05 5.93
CA ALA A 176 -4.17 0.58 6.16
C ALA A 176 -4.07 -0.94 6.18
N LEU A 177 -5.06 -1.64 6.73
CA LEU A 177 -5.10 -3.11 6.76
C LEU A 177 -5.25 -3.76 5.37
N ARG A 178 -5.66 -3.00 4.35
CA ARG A 178 -5.69 -3.47 2.96
C ARG A 178 -4.34 -3.32 2.25
N ALA A 179 -3.42 -2.53 2.81
CA ALA A 179 -2.10 -2.32 2.25
C ALA A 179 -1.24 -3.59 2.41
N GLU A 180 -0.53 -3.97 1.36
CA GLU A 180 0.40 -5.11 1.35
C GLU A 180 1.40 -5.14 2.52
N PRO A 181 2.09 -4.04 2.92
CA PRO A 181 3.07 -4.11 4.00
C PRO A 181 2.42 -4.47 5.34
N VAL A 182 1.21 -3.97 5.59
CA VAL A 182 0.48 -4.22 6.83
C VAL A 182 -0.11 -5.64 6.81
N ARG A 183 -0.64 -6.09 5.67
CA ARG A 183 -1.13 -7.46 5.49
C ARG A 183 -0.03 -8.50 5.68
N ALA A 184 1.18 -8.22 5.16
CA ALA A 184 2.34 -9.09 5.35
C ALA A 184 2.75 -9.17 6.83
N PHE A 185 2.64 -8.07 7.58
CA PHE A 185 2.96 -8.04 9.01
C PHE A 185 1.91 -8.75 9.88
N ILE A 186 0.64 -8.61 9.54
CA ILE A 186 -0.48 -9.12 10.34
C ILE A 186 -0.76 -10.62 10.10
N GLY A 187 -0.33 -11.17 8.96
CA GLY A 187 -0.57 -12.58 8.63
C GLY A 187 -2.07 -12.91 8.47
N GLY A 188 -2.52 -13.96 9.17
CA GLY A 188 -3.89 -14.51 9.07
C GLY A 188 -4.90 -14.02 10.11
N PHE A 189 -4.53 -13.06 10.97
CA PHE A 189 -5.45 -12.56 12.00
C PHE A 189 -6.67 -11.82 11.41
N ASN A 190 -7.82 -11.94 12.08
CA ASN A 190 -9.05 -11.27 11.66
C ASN A 190 -8.89 -9.75 11.74
N ARG A 191 -9.11 -9.06 10.62
CA ARG A 191 -8.83 -7.62 10.44
C ARG A 191 -9.62 -6.77 11.41
N TRP A 192 -10.88 -7.11 11.64
CA TRP A 192 -11.79 -6.33 12.49
C TRP A 192 -11.38 -6.36 13.96
N ILE A 193 -10.87 -7.50 14.42
CA ILE A 193 -10.35 -7.66 15.78
C ILE A 193 -9.13 -6.75 15.99
N ILE A 194 -8.27 -6.63 14.98
CA ILE A 194 -7.10 -5.74 15.05
C ILE A 194 -7.51 -4.27 15.04
N VAL A 195 -8.47 -3.87 14.20
CA VAL A 195 -9.02 -2.50 14.23
C VAL A 195 -9.52 -2.17 15.63
N GLY A 196 -10.41 -3.01 16.17
CA GLY A 196 -10.97 -2.81 17.50
C GLY A 196 -9.92 -2.76 18.60
N ALA A 197 -8.93 -3.66 18.56
CA ALA A 197 -7.85 -3.68 19.56
C ALA A 197 -6.96 -2.43 19.49
N VAL A 198 -6.54 -2.00 18.30
CA VAL A 198 -5.69 -0.82 18.11
C VAL A 198 -6.45 0.45 18.50
N ASP A 199 -7.70 0.59 18.07
CA ASP A 199 -8.53 1.76 18.41
C ASP A 199 -8.78 1.83 19.92
N LEU A 200 -9.02 0.69 20.59
CA LEU A 200 -9.16 0.65 22.05
C LEU A 200 -7.87 1.06 22.77
N ILE A 201 -6.71 0.59 22.31
CA ILE A 201 -5.41 0.96 22.89
C ILE A 201 -5.15 2.46 22.74
N LEU A 202 -5.40 3.01 21.54
CA LEU A 202 -5.21 4.44 21.27
C LEU A 202 -6.21 5.31 22.03
N PHE A 203 -7.46 4.87 22.14
CA PHE A 203 -8.47 5.52 22.97
C PHE A 203 -8.01 5.56 24.43
N ALA A 204 -7.60 4.42 24.99
CA ALA A 204 -7.09 4.34 26.36
C ALA A 204 -5.85 5.23 26.57
N ASN A 205 -4.96 5.33 25.58
CA ASN A 205 -3.80 6.22 25.63
C ASN A 205 -4.21 7.71 25.67
N MET A 206 -5.07 8.15 24.75
CA MET A 206 -5.61 9.52 24.71
C MET A 206 -6.24 9.90 26.06
N MET A 207 -7.06 9.00 26.55
CA MET A 207 -7.77 9.14 27.81
C MET A 207 -6.86 9.21 29.04
N ASN A 208 -5.79 8.41 29.07
CA ASN A 208 -4.77 8.49 30.11
C ASN A 208 -4.04 9.86 30.06
N MET A 209 -3.72 10.36 28.86
CA MET A 209 -3.10 11.68 28.72
C MET A 209 -4.02 12.82 29.19
N ILE A 210 -5.33 12.74 28.94
CA ILE A 210 -6.31 13.70 29.47
C ILE A 210 -6.28 13.71 30.99
N THR A 211 -6.22 12.53 31.61
CA THR A 211 -6.21 12.36 33.06
C THR A 211 -4.94 12.93 33.69
N LEU A 212 -3.77 12.65 33.10
CA LEU A 212 -2.49 13.22 33.54
C LEU A 212 -2.48 14.75 33.41
N TYR A 213 -3.10 15.29 32.38
CA TYR A 213 -3.17 16.73 32.15
C TYR A 213 -4.17 17.43 33.09
N SER A 214 -5.35 16.84 33.33
CA SER A 214 -6.39 17.42 34.19
C SER A 214 -6.12 17.27 35.69
N LYS A 215 -5.23 16.35 36.09
CA LYS A 215 -4.90 15.99 37.48
C LYS A 215 -6.13 15.58 38.31
N SER A 216 -7.22 15.13 37.68
CA SER A 216 -8.46 14.76 38.37
C SER A 216 -8.56 13.24 38.58
N ILE A 217 -8.78 12.82 39.82
CA ILE A 217 -8.93 11.40 40.22
C ILE A 217 -10.24 10.79 39.68
N PHE A 218 -11.30 11.59 39.59
CA PHE A 218 -12.61 11.14 39.11
C PHE A 218 -12.57 10.73 37.63
N THR A 219 -11.79 11.44 36.81
CA THR A 219 -11.55 11.07 35.42
C THR A 219 -10.76 9.77 35.30
N THR A 220 -9.86 9.45 36.23
CA THR A 220 -9.09 8.19 36.24
C THR A 220 -9.96 6.96 36.47
N ILE A 221 -10.87 7.03 37.45
CA ILE A 221 -11.69 5.86 37.87
C ILE A 221 -12.75 5.53 36.82
N SER A 222 -13.46 6.54 36.31
CA SER A 222 -14.43 6.37 35.22
C SER A 222 -13.76 5.82 33.95
N MET A 223 -12.48 6.15 33.73
CA MET A 223 -11.71 5.65 32.60
C MET A 223 -11.35 4.17 32.68
N GLY A 224 -10.87 3.72 33.85
CA GLY A 224 -10.53 2.32 34.06
C GLY A 224 -11.71 1.40 33.74
N ALA A 225 -12.92 1.81 34.15
CA ALA A 225 -14.15 1.09 33.86
C ALA A 225 -14.47 1.00 32.36
N LEU A 226 -14.31 2.10 31.60
CA LEU A 226 -14.57 2.12 30.15
C LEU A 226 -13.57 1.25 29.37
N CYS A 227 -12.28 1.33 29.71
CA CYS A 227 -11.24 0.53 29.03
C CYS A 227 -11.41 -0.98 29.32
N ILE A 228 -11.73 -1.35 30.56
CA ILE A 228 -12.00 -2.75 30.93
C ILE A 228 -13.26 -3.27 30.23
N GLY A 229 -14.32 -2.46 30.17
CA GLY A 229 -15.56 -2.81 29.44
C GLY A 229 -15.31 -3.03 27.95
N GLY A 230 -14.57 -2.13 27.30
CA GLY A 230 -14.19 -2.26 25.89
C GLY A 230 -13.33 -3.50 25.61
N ALA A 231 -12.36 -3.79 26.48
CA ALA A 231 -11.51 -4.98 26.37
C ALA A 231 -12.32 -6.28 26.54
N TRP A 232 -13.29 -6.29 27.46
CA TRP A 232 -14.17 -7.43 27.69
C TRP A 232 -15.10 -7.69 26.49
N LEU A 233 -15.64 -6.64 25.88
CA LEU A 233 -16.43 -6.75 24.66
C LEU A 233 -15.62 -7.31 23.49
N LEU A 234 -14.40 -6.84 23.28
CA LEU A 234 -13.51 -7.41 22.26
C LEU A 234 -13.17 -8.89 22.54
N TYR A 235 -12.87 -9.22 23.79
CA TYR A 235 -12.63 -10.61 24.18
C TYR A 235 -13.85 -11.50 23.91
N SER A 236 -15.06 -11.02 24.22
CA SER A 236 -16.30 -11.75 23.96
C SER A 236 -16.55 -11.95 22.46
N ALA A 237 -16.25 -10.94 21.63
CA ALA A 237 -16.36 -11.03 20.18
C ALA A 237 -15.37 -12.04 19.60
N ILE A 238 -14.12 -12.05 20.06
CA ILE A 238 -13.10 -13.04 19.66
C ILE A 238 -13.52 -14.46 20.05
N LYS A 239 -14.12 -14.62 21.23
CA LYS A 239 -14.59 -15.92 21.71
C LYS A 239 -15.77 -16.44 20.89
N SER A 240 -16.69 -15.56 20.48
CA SER A 240 -17.84 -15.92 19.64
C SER A 240 -17.42 -16.40 18.24
N ASP A 241 -16.43 -15.73 17.63
CA ASP A 241 -15.89 -16.07 16.30
C ASP A 241 -15.27 -17.47 16.29
N LYS A 242 -14.62 -17.88 17.40
CA LYS A 242 -14.03 -19.22 17.56
C LYS A 242 -15.02 -20.34 17.89
N SER A 243 -16.27 -20.02 18.23
CA SER A 243 -17.29 -21.03 18.56
C SER A 243 -18.18 -21.42 17.38
N GLU A 244 -18.05 -20.73 16.24
CA GLU A 244 -18.79 -21.01 15.00
C GLU A 244 -17.98 -21.82 13.96
N GLU A 245 -16.67 -22.03 14.19
CA GLU A 245 -15.82 -23.02 13.48
C GLU A 245 -15.83 -24.38 14.16
#